data_AF-A0A7W7IL06-F1
#
_entry.id   AF-A0A7W7IL06-F1
#
_cell.length_a   1.000
_cell.length_b   1.000
_cell.length_c   1.000
_cell.angle_alpha   90.00
_cell.angle_beta   90.00
_cell.angle_gamma   90.00
#
_symmetry.space_group_name_H-M   'P 1'
#
loop_
_entity.id
_entity.type
_entity.pdbx_description
1 polymer ?
#
loop_
_entity_poly.entity_id
_entity_poly.type
_entity_poly.pdbx_seq_one_letter_code
_entity_poly.pdbx_strand_id
1 'polypeptide(L)'
;MTITTTGRSTAFAEYCAQRIFQPGPEVFIEGNPFRRPIGPPGTGDRDFSVPATEAEFLSSGQLIAGRALCNAYESDMILLPAEGLGPVKDDFDLFYGDEVRRLRDQVRPGLERYAFSFLDDAVPVPAVRTLDELQAYFLAEVGEAGAPADASGNNPAVDAAAPVTGTMRAITECRHPEEAAALHLIQLALDALTEASAMARNLGGSYGAEQSELFKIFLDEFGYGVYGAKHSTIFKEMLASVGLRTDLHAYWNFYLTSSLVGVNYFNWLTEDHRGMFRYMAAVTYLEWLFAQGFADTGAMLRAVYGDRVDAKYCDEHAHIDIHHGRMTYENLLLGLARTHGELVIPELVRGIEDTKLLLRLGDADFRAQIAWADTLDDHTRAGASLASAGLDDAESGTLRPDDPFSTGVHDTDRLIEVTAGEVDVYAWATENPHRLGKGDVLLVPRGRLHGLKAASPEARVTARTAERTSHDG
;
A
#
# COMPACT_ATOMS: atom_id res chain seq x y z
N MET A 1 -34.61 17.59 -31.35
CA MET A 1 -33.23 17.63 -31.87
C MET A 1 -32.35 17.12 -30.75
N THR A 2 -32.12 15.81 -30.76
CA THR A 2 -31.41 15.08 -29.71
C THR A 2 -29.93 15.38 -29.87
N ILE A 3 -29.35 16.13 -28.94
CA ILE A 3 -27.90 16.29 -28.88
C ILE A 3 -27.37 15.00 -28.26
N THR A 4 -27.03 14.04 -29.11
CA THR A 4 -26.22 12.89 -28.74
C THR A 4 -24.83 13.44 -28.41
N THR A 5 -24.57 13.73 -27.14
CA THR A 5 -23.20 13.84 -26.64
C THR A 5 -22.60 12.44 -26.68
N THR A 6 -22.04 12.06 -27.82
CA THR A 6 -20.99 11.04 -27.87
C THR A 6 -19.83 11.61 -27.08
N GLY A 7 -19.84 11.40 -25.76
CA GLY A 7 -18.75 11.79 -24.87
C GLY A 7 -17.48 11.12 -25.37
N ARG A 8 -16.43 11.90 -25.64
CA ARG A 8 -15.11 11.32 -25.87
C ARG A 8 -14.74 10.57 -24.59
N SER A 9 -14.46 9.28 -24.70
CA SER A 9 -13.87 8.52 -23.60
C SER A 9 -12.61 9.24 -23.13
N THR A 10 -12.44 9.41 -21.81
CA THR A 10 -11.21 9.98 -21.26
C THR A 10 -10.09 8.95 -21.40
N ALA A 11 -8.83 9.39 -21.45
CA ALA A 11 -7.70 8.45 -21.45
C ALA A 11 -7.71 7.53 -20.22
N PHE A 12 -8.25 8.01 -19.10
CA PHE A 12 -8.44 7.19 -17.90
C PHE A 12 -9.48 6.09 -18.11
N ALA A 13 -10.62 6.40 -18.72
CA ALA A 13 -11.61 5.39 -19.09
C ALA A 13 -11.04 4.35 -20.06
N GLU A 14 -10.28 4.77 -21.08
CA GLU A 14 -9.57 3.85 -21.99
C GLU A 14 -8.53 2.98 -21.26
N TYR A 15 -7.79 3.56 -20.31
CA TYR A 15 -6.83 2.82 -19.49
C TYR A 15 -7.53 1.78 -18.61
N CYS A 16 -8.57 2.18 -17.89
CA CYS A 16 -9.37 1.24 -17.10
C CYS A 16 -9.97 0.13 -17.95
N ALA A 17 -10.45 0.43 -19.16
CA ALA A 17 -11.11 -0.53 -20.05
C ALA A 17 -10.19 -1.64 -20.59
N GLN A 18 -8.87 -1.54 -20.38
CA GLN A 18 -7.95 -2.62 -20.75
C GLN A 18 -8.31 -3.90 -20.01
N ARG A 19 -8.38 -5.02 -20.74
CA ARG A 19 -8.78 -6.35 -20.24
C ARG A 19 -8.09 -6.73 -18.92
N ILE A 20 -6.80 -6.45 -18.81
CA ILE A 20 -5.96 -6.78 -17.66
C ILE A 20 -6.25 -5.92 -16.42
N PHE A 21 -6.98 -4.80 -16.57
CA PHE A 21 -7.35 -3.89 -15.49
C PHE A 21 -8.85 -3.94 -15.16
N GLN A 22 -9.59 -4.86 -15.77
CA GLN A 22 -10.97 -5.17 -15.44
C GLN A 22 -11.04 -6.32 -14.42
N PRO A 23 -11.97 -6.26 -13.45
CA PRO A 23 -12.15 -7.35 -12.49
C PRO A 23 -12.69 -8.61 -13.15
N GLY A 24 -12.15 -9.76 -12.76
CA GLY A 24 -12.72 -11.08 -12.99
C GLY A 24 -13.42 -11.59 -11.72
N PRO A 25 -14.01 -12.80 -11.72
CA PRO A 25 -14.69 -13.36 -10.55
C PRO A 25 -13.74 -13.74 -9.40
N GLU A 26 -12.43 -13.76 -9.65
CA GLU A 26 -11.44 -14.26 -8.70
C GLU A 26 -11.23 -13.29 -7.51
N VAL A 27 -11.22 -13.85 -6.31
CA VAL A 27 -10.88 -13.09 -5.09
C VAL A 27 -9.38 -12.86 -4.99
N PHE A 28 -8.60 -13.90 -5.30
CA PHE A 28 -7.14 -13.89 -5.37
C PHE A 28 -6.68 -14.04 -6.83
N ILE A 29 -5.66 -13.29 -7.23
CA ILE A 29 -5.17 -13.26 -8.63
C ILE A 29 -3.91 -14.10 -8.75
N GLU A 30 -4.08 -15.40 -8.96
CA GLU A 30 -2.98 -16.37 -8.99
C GLU A 30 -2.39 -16.56 -10.40
N GLY A 31 -1.08 -16.79 -10.48
CA GLY A 31 -0.38 -17.16 -11.71
C GLY A 31 -0.32 -16.09 -12.82
N ASN A 32 -0.87 -14.89 -12.60
CA ASN A 32 -0.92 -13.84 -13.60
C ASN A 32 -0.60 -12.45 -13.02
N PRO A 33 0.67 -12.02 -13.06
CA PRO A 33 1.08 -10.73 -12.49
C PRO A 33 0.56 -9.51 -13.25
N PHE A 34 -0.04 -9.69 -14.41
CA PHE A 34 -0.49 -8.60 -15.28
C PHE A 34 -1.93 -8.20 -15.02
N ARG A 35 -2.73 -9.09 -14.40
CA ARG A 35 -4.14 -8.81 -14.08
C ARG A 35 -4.25 -8.06 -12.77
N ARG A 36 -4.67 -6.79 -12.83
CA ARG A 36 -4.67 -5.86 -11.70
C ARG A 36 -5.85 -4.91 -11.79
N PRO A 37 -7.04 -5.35 -11.37
CA PRO A 37 -8.27 -4.59 -11.50
C PRO A 37 -8.19 -3.21 -10.85
N ILE A 38 -8.46 -2.13 -11.59
CA ILE A 38 -8.39 -0.78 -11.01
C ILE A 38 -9.58 -0.51 -10.07
N GLY A 39 -10.75 -1.06 -10.40
CA GLY A 39 -11.96 -0.92 -9.61
C GLY A 39 -13.16 -1.59 -10.30
N PRO A 40 -14.37 -1.43 -9.74
CA PRO A 40 -15.60 -1.96 -10.34
C PRO A 40 -15.93 -1.30 -11.68
N PRO A 41 -16.83 -1.89 -12.49
CA PRO A 41 -17.33 -1.27 -13.72
C PRO A 41 -17.80 0.18 -13.47
N GLY A 42 -17.51 1.08 -14.42
CA GLY A 42 -17.81 2.52 -14.30
C GLY A 42 -16.72 3.37 -13.63
N THR A 43 -15.69 2.76 -13.03
CA THR A 43 -14.55 3.50 -12.44
C THR A 43 -13.91 4.52 -13.39
N GLY A 44 -13.92 4.26 -14.71
CA GLY A 44 -13.35 5.14 -15.72
C GLY A 44 -14.01 6.53 -15.83
N ASP A 45 -15.22 6.72 -15.28
CA ASP A 45 -15.96 7.98 -15.33
C ASP A 45 -15.54 8.97 -14.22
N ARG A 46 -14.68 8.55 -13.30
CA ARG A 46 -14.23 9.39 -12.18
C ARG A 46 -13.38 10.57 -12.66
N ASP A 47 -13.61 11.73 -12.05
CA ASP A 47 -12.81 12.93 -12.25
C ASP A 47 -11.66 13.02 -11.22
N PHE A 48 -10.44 13.23 -11.73
CA PHE A 48 -9.21 13.45 -10.96
C PHE A 48 -8.63 14.85 -11.17
N SER A 49 -9.44 15.79 -11.65
CA SER A 49 -9.02 17.18 -11.90
C SER A 49 -8.74 17.94 -10.61
N VAL A 50 -9.48 17.65 -9.53
CA VAL A 50 -9.32 18.24 -8.20
C VAL A 50 -8.50 17.29 -7.32
N PRO A 51 -7.32 17.71 -6.82
CA PRO A 51 -6.51 16.85 -5.95
C PRO A 51 -7.24 16.44 -4.68
N ALA A 52 -6.95 15.23 -4.20
CA ALA A 52 -7.41 14.79 -2.90
C ALA A 52 -6.79 15.65 -1.80
N THR A 53 -7.50 15.79 -0.69
CA THR A 53 -6.99 16.38 0.56
C THR A 53 -6.54 15.28 1.55
N GLU A 54 -5.85 15.64 2.64
CA GLU A 54 -5.51 14.67 3.70
C GLU A 54 -6.77 14.00 4.28
N ALA A 55 -7.88 14.73 4.40
CA ALA A 55 -9.16 14.19 4.87
C ALA A 55 -9.76 13.13 3.93
N GLU A 56 -9.37 13.15 2.66
CA GLU A 56 -9.79 12.22 1.61
C GLU A 56 -8.73 11.14 1.34
N PHE A 57 -7.69 11.04 2.17
CA PHE A 57 -6.59 10.08 2.00
C PHE A 57 -7.09 8.62 1.88
N LEU A 58 -8.16 8.27 2.60
CA LEU A 58 -8.78 6.94 2.56
C LEU A 58 -10.06 6.88 1.71
N SER A 59 -10.26 7.87 0.85
CA SER A 59 -11.41 7.90 -0.07
C SER A 59 -11.30 6.80 -1.13
N SER A 60 -12.44 6.47 -1.71
CA SER A 60 -12.53 5.62 -2.90
C SER A 60 -11.74 6.20 -4.07
N GLY A 61 -11.61 7.52 -4.16
CA GLY A 61 -10.80 8.21 -5.16
C GLY A 61 -9.33 7.87 -5.02
N GLN A 62 -8.79 7.93 -3.81
CA GLN A 62 -7.42 7.56 -3.51
C GLN A 62 -7.14 6.08 -3.74
N LEU A 63 -8.07 5.17 -3.40
CA LEU A 63 -7.91 3.74 -3.68
C LEU A 63 -7.76 3.48 -5.20
N ILE A 64 -8.64 4.10 -6.00
CA ILE A 64 -8.62 3.93 -7.47
C ILE A 64 -7.35 4.55 -8.07
N ALA A 65 -6.98 5.76 -7.63
CA ALA A 65 -5.74 6.40 -8.07
C ALA A 65 -4.52 5.55 -7.70
N GLY A 66 -4.47 5.03 -6.48
CA GLY A 66 -3.40 4.15 -5.99
C GLY A 66 -3.26 2.88 -6.81
N ARG A 67 -4.36 2.21 -7.14
CA ARG A 67 -4.36 1.03 -8.02
C ARG A 67 -3.87 1.36 -9.43
N ALA A 68 -4.37 2.44 -10.01
CA ALA A 68 -3.99 2.86 -11.36
C ALA A 68 -2.50 3.29 -11.44
N LEU A 69 -2.00 4.00 -10.43
CA LEU A 69 -0.60 4.41 -10.32
C LEU A 69 0.33 3.21 -10.12
N CYS A 70 -0.04 2.24 -9.28
CA CYS A 70 0.76 1.03 -9.09
C CYS A 70 0.89 0.25 -10.42
N ASN A 71 -0.21 0.08 -11.16
CA ASN A 71 -0.17 -0.49 -12.52
C ASN A 71 0.72 0.32 -13.46
N ALA A 72 0.66 1.65 -13.37
CA ALA A 72 1.48 2.52 -14.21
C ALA A 72 2.97 2.32 -13.92
N TYR A 73 3.40 2.45 -12.68
CA TYR A 73 4.82 2.37 -12.33
C TYR A 73 5.43 0.99 -12.58
N GLU A 74 4.70 -0.08 -12.27
CA GLU A 74 5.22 -1.43 -12.44
C GLU A 74 5.22 -1.92 -13.91
N SER A 75 4.57 -1.20 -14.82
CA SER A 75 4.68 -1.49 -16.25
C SER A 75 6.08 -1.28 -16.83
N ASP A 76 6.97 -0.61 -16.08
CA ASP A 76 8.40 -0.49 -16.39
C ASP A 76 9.28 -1.50 -15.62
N MET A 77 8.67 -2.36 -14.80
CA MET A 77 9.35 -3.44 -14.08
C MET A 77 9.18 -4.77 -14.82
N ILE A 78 10.20 -5.64 -14.77
CA ILE A 78 10.11 -6.97 -15.36
C ILE A 78 9.43 -7.93 -14.38
N LEU A 79 8.29 -8.46 -14.80
CA LEU A 79 7.45 -9.36 -14.01
C LEU A 79 7.22 -10.64 -14.82
N LEU A 80 7.48 -11.78 -14.18
CA LEU A 80 7.30 -13.09 -14.81
C LEU A 80 6.57 -14.02 -13.82
N PRO A 81 5.54 -14.77 -14.28
CA PRO A 81 4.85 -15.75 -13.46
C PRO A 81 5.79 -16.92 -13.13
N ALA A 82 5.63 -17.51 -11.95
CA ALA A 82 6.45 -18.63 -11.50
C ALA A 82 6.32 -19.87 -12.40
N GLU A 83 5.12 -20.12 -12.95
CA GLU A 83 4.84 -21.26 -13.84
C GLU A 83 5.27 -21.03 -15.31
N GLY A 84 5.85 -19.87 -15.61
CA GLY A 84 6.28 -19.48 -16.96
C GLY A 84 5.20 -18.79 -17.79
N LEU A 85 5.62 -18.14 -18.87
CA LEU A 85 4.78 -17.21 -19.64
C LEU A 85 3.67 -17.86 -20.49
N GLY A 86 3.76 -19.16 -20.77
CA GLY A 86 2.87 -19.84 -21.73
C GLY A 86 1.38 -19.53 -21.52
N PRO A 87 0.81 -19.72 -20.31
CA PRO A 87 -0.60 -19.49 -20.03
C PRO A 87 -1.05 -18.02 -20.08
N VAL A 88 -0.12 -17.07 -19.92
CA VAL A 88 -0.43 -15.64 -19.73
C VAL A 88 0.26 -14.73 -20.76
N LYS A 89 0.75 -15.30 -21.87
CA LYS A 89 1.55 -14.58 -22.87
C LYS A 89 0.81 -13.38 -23.47
N ASP A 90 -0.49 -13.52 -23.72
CA ASP A 90 -1.30 -12.43 -24.27
C ASP A 90 -1.48 -11.29 -23.26
N ASP A 91 -1.53 -11.59 -21.96
CA ASP A 91 -1.57 -10.59 -20.89
C ASP A 91 -0.21 -9.89 -20.73
N PHE A 92 0.88 -10.65 -20.83
CA PHE A 92 2.26 -10.10 -20.87
C PHE A 92 2.43 -9.11 -22.03
N ASP A 93 2.04 -9.50 -23.26
CA ASP A 93 2.17 -8.65 -24.45
C ASP A 93 1.32 -7.39 -24.36
N LEU A 94 0.13 -7.49 -23.75
CA LEU A 94 -0.75 -6.35 -23.54
C LEU A 94 -0.18 -5.38 -22.50
N PHE A 95 0.25 -5.89 -21.33
CA PHE A 95 0.78 -5.08 -20.24
C PHE A 95 2.04 -4.31 -20.64
N TYR A 96 2.93 -4.96 -21.40
CA TYR A 96 4.11 -4.32 -22.01
C TYR A 96 3.87 -3.87 -23.45
N GLY A 97 2.62 -3.61 -23.83
CA GLY A 97 2.24 -3.16 -25.16
C GLY A 97 2.31 -1.65 -25.33
N ASP A 98 2.42 -1.18 -26.58
CA ASP A 98 2.49 0.26 -26.89
C ASP A 98 1.22 1.02 -26.47
N GLU A 99 0.05 0.38 -26.56
CA GLU A 99 -1.22 0.99 -26.18
C GLU A 99 -1.30 1.28 -24.69
N VAL A 100 -1.00 0.29 -23.85
CA VAL A 100 -1.01 0.43 -22.39
C VAL A 100 0.03 1.46 -21.95
N ARG A 101 1.25 1.44 -22.52
CA ARG A 101 2.27 2.46 -22.27
C ARG A 101 1.80 3.87 -22.62
N ARG A 102 1.20 4.05 -23.81
CA ARG A 102 0.67 5.36 -24.24
C ARG A 102 -0.40 5.87 -23.27
N LEU A 103 -1.33 5.01 -22.89
CA LEU A 103 -2.42 5.36 -21.97
C LEU A 103 -1.89 5.72 -20.58
N ARG A 104 -0.97 4.89 -20.06
CA ARG A 104 -0.25 5.14 -18.80
C ARG A 104 0.39 6.53 -18.80
N ASP A 105 1.20 6.85 -19.80
CA ASP A 105 1.91 8.13 -19.87
C ASP A 105 0.95 9.32 -19.94
N GLN A 106 -0.25 9.12 -20.50
CA GLN A 106 -1.28 10.15 -20.58
C GLN A 106 -2.02 10.36 -19.24
N VAL A 107 -2.25 9.31 -18.45
CA VAL A 107 -3.04 9.39 -17.21
C VAL A 107 -2.18 9.69 -15.98
N ARG A 108 -0.93 9.19 -15.96
CA ARG A 108 -0.06 9.21 -14.77
C ARG A 108 0.12 10.61 -14.16
N PRO A 109 0.47 11.68 -14.92
CA PRO A 109 0.69 13.00 -14.31
C PRO A 109 -0.57 13.59 -13.64
N GLY A 110 -1.76 13.26 -14.15
CA GLY A 110 -3.03 13.67 -13.55
C GLY A 110 -3.29 12.96 -12.23
N LEU A 111 -3.04 11.64 -12.21
CA LEU A 111 -3.20 10.80 -11.02
C LEU A 111 -2.16 11.11 -9.95
N GLU A 112 -0.91 11.38 -10.31
CA GLU A 112 0.15 11.82 -9.38
C GLU A 112 -0.24 13.12 -8.67
N ARG A 113 -0.67 14.13 -9.44
CA ARG A 113 -1.17 15.38 -8.87
C ARG A 113 -2.35 15.10 -7.94
N TYR A 114 -3.29 14.25 -8.36
CA TYR A 114 -4.43 13.90 -7.52
C TYR A 114 -4.01 13.27 -6.19
N ALA A 115 -3.12 12.28 -6.25
CA ALA A 115 -2.76 11.43 -5.13
C ALA A 115 -1.80 12.10 -4.14
N PHE A 116 -0.89 12.98 -4.60
CA PHE A 116 0.23 13.46 -3.78
C PHE A 116 0.21 14.96 -3.48
N SER A 117 -0.58 15.79 -4.18
CA SER A 117 -0.54 17.25 -3.93
C SER A 117 -0.98 17.63 -2.51
N PHE A 118 -1.76 16.79 -1.82
CA PHE A 118 -2.13 17.05 -0.43
C PHE A 118 -0.92 17.16 0.51
N LEU A 119 0.21 16.53 0.16
CA LEU A 119 1.44 16.61 0.94
C LEU A 119 1.94 18.05 1.05
N ASP A 120 1.73 18.88 0.01
CA ASP A 120 2.17 20.28 -0.03
C ASP A 120 1.53 21.11 1.08
N ASP A 121 0.27 20.84 1.39
CA ASP A 121 -0.48 21.55 2.42
C ASP A 121 -0.46 20.82 3.78
N ALA A 122 -0.35 19.48 3.77
CA ALA A 122 -0.44 18.66 4.97
C ALA A 122 0.83 18.68 5.83
N VAL A 123 2.01 18.93 5.23
CA VAL A 123 3.29 18.95 5.96
C VAL A 123 4.01 20.28 5.82
N PRO A 124 4.07 21.11 6.88
CA PRO A 124 4.88 22.31 6.86
C PRO A 124 6.36 21.93 6.87
N VAL A 125 7.12 22.33 5.85
CA VAL A 125 8.56 22.07 5.80
C VAL A 125 9.29 22.97 6.80
N PRO A 126 9.99 22.41 7.81
CA PRO A 126 10.75 23.20 8.76
C PRO A 126 11.82 24.06 8.06
N ALA A 127 12.17 25.19 8.69
CA ALA A 127 13.13 26.15 8.15
C ALA A 127 14.60 25.71 8.34
N VAL A 128 14.90 24.45 8.02
CA VAL A 128 16.24 23.87 7.99
C VAL A 128 16.93 24.30 6.69
N ARG A 129 18.11 24.91 6.79
CA ARG A 129 18.81 25.54 5.65
C ARG A 129 20.28 25.19 5.56
N THR A 130 20.91 24.81 6.66
CA THR A 130 22.33 24.45 6.69
C THR A 130 22.55 22.96 6.91
N LEU A 131 23.75 22.47 6.60
CA LEU A 131 24.13 21.07 6.83
C LEU A 131 24.01 20.68 8.31
N ASP A 132 24.49 21.54 9.21
CA ASP A 132 24.44 21.29 10.66
C ASP A 132 23.00 21.23 11.17
N GLU A 133 22.12 22.10 10.65
CA GLU A 133 20.69 22.06 10.96
C GLU A 133 20.04 20.78 10.42
N LEU A 134 20.41 20.33 9.21
CA LEU A 134 19.87 19.08 8.64
C LEU A 134 20.26 17.86 9.48
N GLN A 135 21.52 17.80 9.91
CA GLN A 135 22.00 16.75 10.80
C GLN A 135 21.27 16.78 12.14
N ALA A 136 21.19 17.96 12.79
CA ALA A 136 20.49 18.10 14.07
C ALA A 136 19.00 17.74 13.95
N TYR A 137 18.37 18.16 12.84
CA TYR A 137 16.99 17.84 12.52
C TYR A 137 16.79 16.33 12.39
N PHE A 138 17.52 15.68 11.48
CA PHE A 138 17.38 14.25 11.23
C PHE A 138 17.54 13.42 12.52
N LEU A 139 18.57 13.71 13.32
CA LEU A 139 18.82 13.01 14.58
C LEU A 139 17.71 13.22 15.63
N ALA A 140 17.07 14.40 15.64
CA ALA A 140 15.90 14.63 16.49
C ALA A 140 14.70 13.80 16.01
N GLU A 141 14.42 13.78 14.71
CA GLU A 141 13.27 13.07 14.13
C GLU A 141 13.34 11.56 14.33
N VAL A 142 14.52 10.95 14.13
CA VAL A 142 14.69 9.51 14.40
C VAL A 142 14.64 9.20 15.90
N GLY A 143 15.06 10.15 16.75
CA GLY A 143 14.90 10.07 18.20
C GLY A 143 13.43 10.08 18.65
N GLU A 144 12.61 10.96 18.08
CA GLU A 144 11.16 11.00 18.31
C GLU A 144 10.45 9.73 17.82
N ALA A 145 10.95 9.14 16.73
CA ALA A 145 10.50 7.85 16.22
C ALA A 145 10.94 6.63 17.06
N GLY A 146 11.69 6.85 18.15
CA GLY A 146 12.12 5.79 19.06
C GLY A 146 13.42 5.08 18.67
N ALA A 147 14.17 5.62 17.69
CA ALA A 147 15.47 5.11 17.25
C ALA A 147 16.57 6.18 17.45
N PRO A 148 16.80 6.67 18.69
CA PRO A 148 17.81 7.69 18.95
C PRO A 148 19.21 7.18 18.58
N ALA A 149 20.01 8.05 17.97
CA ALA A 149 21.38 7.72 17.62
C ALA A 149 22.20 7.29 18.85
N ASP A 150 23.13 6.36 18.63
CA ASP A 150 24.03 5.89 19.67
C ASP A 150 25.10 6.95 20.05
N ALA A 151 25.96 6.62 20.99
CA ALA A 151 27.03 7.54 21.45
C ALA A 151 28.03 7.93 20.35
N SER A 152 28.05 7.22 19.22
CA SER A 152 28.87 7.52 18.05
C SER A 152 28.14 8.31 16.97
N GLY A 153 26.86 8.65 17.18
CA GLY A 153 26.01 9.35 16.23
C GLY A 153 25.47 8.46 15.11
N ASN A 154 25.51 7.13 15.28
CA ASN A 154 25.05 6.16 14.30
C ASN A 154 23.72 5.52 14.71
N ASN A 155 23.12 4.77 13.78
CA ASN A 155 21.89 4.01 13.99
C ASN A 155 22.04 3.10 15.24
N PRO A 156 21.06 3.07 16.17
CA PRO A 156 21.19 2.24 17.37
C PRO A 156 21.18 0.75 17.03
N ALA A 157 21.76 -0.05 17.93
CA ALA A 157 21.62 -1.50 17.87
C ALA A 157 20.17 -1.91 18.16
N VAL A 158 19.74 -3.01 17.54
CA VAL A 158 18.43 -3.62 17.81
C VAL A 158 18.31 -4.02 19.28
N ASP A 159 17.24 -3.61 19.93
CA ASP A 159 16.82 -4.12 21.23
C ASP A 159 15.85 -5.29 21.05
N ALA A 160 16.40 -6.50 20.97
CA ALA A 160 15.61 -7.72 20.83
C ALA A 160 14.75 -8.06 22.07
N ALA A 161 14.95 -7.37 23.19
CA ALA A 161 14.17 -7.53 24.40
C ALA A 161 13.04 -6.50 24.53
N ALA A 162 13.00 -5.49 23.64
CA ALA A 162 11.94 -4.50 23.64
C ALA A 162 10.58 -5.18 23.37
N PRO A 163 9.53 -4.83 24.15
CA PRO A 163 8.19 -5.32 23.85
C PRO A 163 7.71 -4.70 22.53
N VAL A 164 7.07 -5.52 21.69
CA VAL A 164 6.40 -5.01 20.48
C VAL A 164 5.34 -3.97 20.85
N THR A 165 5.27 -2.89 20.08
CA THR A 165 4.33 -1.79 20.30
C THR A 165 3.52 -1.48 19.04
N GLY A 166 2.69 -0.43 19.09
CA GLY A 166 1.98 0.09 17.90
C GLY A 166 1.19 -0.97 17.14
N THR A 167 1.42 -1.03 15.83
CA THR A 167 0.78 -1.99 14.92
C THR A 167 1.10 -3.44 15.27
N MET A 168 2.35 -3.75 15.62
CA MET A 168 2.76 -5.12 15.98
C MET A 168 2.00 -5.62 17.22
N ARG A 169 1.88 -4.79 18.25
CA ARG A 169 1.08 -5.11 19.43
C ARG A 169 -0.40 -5.30 19.07
N ALA A 170 -0.97 -4.41 18.27
CA ALA A 170 -2.37 -4.50 17.87
C ALA A 170 -2.68 -5.83 17.16
N ILE A 171 -1.78 -6.32 16.31
CA ILE A 171 -1.89 -7.64 15.66
C ILE A 171 -1.89 -8.77 16.70
N THR A 172 -0.96 -8.76 17.65
CA THR A 172 -0.88 -9.81 18.68
C THR A 172 -2.07 -9.84 19.64
N GLU A 173 -2.78 -8.72 19.78
CA GLU A 173 -3.96 -8.58 20.66
C GLU A 173 -5.30 -8.78 19.91
N CYS A 174 -5.29 -8.95 18.59
CA CYS A 174 -6.51 -9.24 17.80
C CYS A 174 -7.15 -10.59 18.21
N ARG A 175 -8.47 -10.71 18.06
CA ARG A 175 -9.18 -12.00 18.21
C ARG A 175 -8.78 -12.99 17.11
N HIS A 176 -8.44 -12.45 15.93
CA HIS A 176 -7.97 -13.17 14.74
C HIS A 176 -6.51 -12.77 14.39
N PRO A 177 -5.52 -13.14 15.22
CA PRO A 177 -4.15 -12.65 15.08
C PRO A 177 -3.44 -13.20 13.84
N GLU A 178 -3.76 -14.42 13.38
CA GLU A 178 -3.18 -14.98 12.15
C GLU A 178 -3.68 -14.25 10.90
N GLU A 179 -4.96 -13.85 10.86
CA GLU A 179 -5.53 -13.04 9.78
C GLU A 179 -4.95 -11.62 9.77
N ALA A 180 -4.77 -11.01 10.94
CA ALA A 180 -4.16 -9.69 11.08
C ALA A 180 -2.67 -9.70 10.67
N ALA A 181 -1.90 -10.70 11.10
CA ALA A 181 -0.50 -10.87 10.71
C ALA A 181 -0.37 -11.18 9.20
N ALA A 182 -1.26 -12.01 8.65
CA ALA A 182 -1.32 -12.27 7.22
C ALA A 182 -1.59 -11.00 6.43
N LEU A 183 -2.54 -10.16 6.88
CA LEU A 183 -2.81 -8.87 6.23
C LEU A 183 -1.59 -7.95 6.27
N HIS A 184 -0.83 -7.95 7.36
CA HIS A 184 0.42 -7.18 7.47
C HIS A 184 1.45 -7.63 6.43
N LEU A 185 1.71 -8.94 6.33
CA LEU A 185 2.59 -9.51 5.32
C LEU A 185 2.12 -9.22 3.89
N ILE A 186 0.80 -9.25 3.66
CA ILE A 186 0.21 -8.87 2.37
C ILE A 186 0.52 -7.40 2.04
N GLN A 187 0.43 -6.47 2.99
CA GLN A 187 0.77 -5.07 2.71
C GLN A 187 2.26 -4.90 2.38
N LEU A 188 3.15 -5.61 3.09
CA LEU A 188 4.58 -5.60 2.79
C LEU A 188 4.90 -6.18 1.41
N ALA A 189 4.10 -7.15 0.93
CA ALA A 189 4.31 -7.81 -0.35
C ALA A 189 4.24 -6.87 -1.56
N LEU A 190 3.62 -5.69 -1.44
CA LEU A 190 3.65 -4.67 -2.50
C LEU A 190 5.08 -4.24 -2.83
N ASP A 191 5.91 -4.05 -1.82
CA ASP A 191 7.31 -3.63 -1.99
C ASP A 191 8.25 -4.84 -1.95
N ALA A 192 8.15 -5.68 -0.93
CA ALA A 192 9.11 -6.77 -0.68
C ALA A 192 9.20 -7.80 -1.82
N LEU A 193 8.14 -8.04 -2.60
CA LEU A 193 8.21 -8.93 -3.77
C LEU A 193 8.92 -8.28 -4.98
N THR A 194 9.00 -6.96 -5.02
CA THR A 194 9.69 -6.15 -6.05
C THR A 194 10.83 -5.32 -5.47
N GLU A 195 11.34 -5.72 -4.30
CA GLU A 195 12.20 -4.91 -3.46
C GLU A 195 13.39 -4.29 -4.19
N ALA A 196 13.62 -3.02 -3.85
CA ALA A 196 14.59 -2.12 -4.47
C ALA A 196 14.38 -1.82 -5.98
N SER A 197 13.25 -2.21 -6.58
CA SER A 197 12.95 -1.85 -7.99
C SER A 197 12.71 -0.35 -8.18
N ALA A 198 12.07 0.32 -7.21
CA ALA A 198 12.00 1.79 -7.24
C ALA A 198 13.37 2.44 -7.14
N MET A 199 14.23 1.93 -6.23
CA MET A 199 15.61 2.36 -6.05
C MET A 199 16.41 2.25 -7.35
N ALA A 200 16.20 1.17 -8.11
CA ALA A 200 16.92 0.88 -9.35
C ALA A 200 16.81 2.00 -10.40
N ARG A 201 15.70 2.75 -10.44
CA ARG A 201 15.52 3.87 -11.38
C ARG A 201 16.53 4.98 -11.18
N ASN A 202 17.06 5.16 -9.97
CA ASN A 202 18.08 6.17 -9.66
C ASN A 202 19.52 5.66 -9.82
N LEU A 203 19.72 4.39 -10.20
CA LEU A 203 21.07 3.85 -10.47
C LEU A 203 21.59 4.24 -11.85
N GLY A 204 20.69 4.47 -12.81
CA GLY A 204 21.02 4.92 -14.15
C GLY A 204 21.42 6.39 -14.18
N GLY A 205 22.48 6.74 -14.91
CA GLY A 205 22.94 8.11 -15.08
C GLY A 205 24.41 8.31 -14.74
N SER A 206 24.79 9.55 -14.46
CA SER A 206 26.16 9.96 -14.16
C SER A 206 26.16 11.10 -13.15
N TYR A 207 26.23 10.78 -11.86
CA TYR A 207 26.37 11.77 -10.79
C TYR A 207 27.57 11.45 -9.87
N GLY A 208 27.53 11.88 -8.62
CA GLY A 208 28.66 11.83 -7.69
C GLY A 208 28.91 10.45 -7.05
N ALA A 209 29.73 10.45 -6.00
CA ALA A 209 30.04 9.25 -5.23
C ALA A 209 28.78 8.62 -4.63
N GLU A 210 27.77 9.44 -4.36
CA GLU A 210 26.45 9.06 -3.87
C GLU A 210 25.76 8.02 -4.78
N GLN A 211 26.09 7.99 -6.08
CA GLN A 211 25.61 6.94 -7.00
C GLN A 211 26.15 5.57 -6.65
N SER A 212 27.44 5.51 -6.34
CA SER A 212 28.09 4.27 -5.92
C SER A 212 27.63 3.83 -4.53
N GLU A 213 27.27 4.78 -3.67
CA GLU A 213 26.75 4.47 -2.32
C GLU A 213 25.33 3.91 -2.40
N LEU A 214 24.46 4.48 -3.26
CA LEU A 214 23.16 3.88 -3.56
C LEU A 214 23.29 2.47 -4.15
N PHE A 215 24.25 2.26 -5.05
CA PHE A 215 24.47 0.96 -5.67
C PHE A 215 24.90 -0.13 -4.69
N LYS A 216 25.63 0.21 -3.61
CA LYS A 216 26.00 -0.76 -2.56
C LYS A 216 24.77 -1.26 -1.81
N ILE A 217 23.88 -0.36 -1.44
CA ILE A 217 22.62 -0.71 -0.76
C ILE A 217 21.79 -1.60 -1.69
N PHE A 218 21.59 -1.17 -2.94
CA PHE A 218 20.89 -1.99 -3.94
C PHE A 218 21.49 -3.39 -4.12
N LEU A 219 22.82 -3.53 -4.10
CA LEU A 219 23.49 -4.82 -4.24
C LEU A 219 23.18 -5.76 -3.09
N ASP A 220 23.10 -5.23 -1.86
CA ASP A 220 22.72 -5.99 -0.66
C ASP A 220 21.25 -6.44 -0.76
N GLU A 221 20.32 -5.53 -1.13
CA GLU A 221 18.90 -5.87 -1.37
C GLU A 221 18.73 -6.99 -2.42
N PHE A 222 19.62 -7.00 -3.41
CA PHE A 222 19.65 -8.01 -4.46
C PHE A 222 20.40 -9.29 -4.05
N GLY A 223 20.72 -9.46 -2.77
CA GLY A 223 21.39 -10.64 -2.23
C GLY A 223 22.77 -10.86 -2.85
N TYR A 224 23.48 -9.78 -3.16
CA TYR A 224 24.75 -9.81 -3.89
C TYR A 224 24.64 -10.51 -5.27
N GLY A 225 23.45 -10.50 -5.88
CA GLY A 225 23.16 -11.21 -7.13
C GLY A 225 22.94 -12.71 -6.98
N VAL A 226 22.87 -13.25 -5.76
CA VAL A 226 22.55 -14.64 -5.48
C VAL A 226 21.05 -14.77 -5.26
N TYR A 227 20.36 -15.48 -6.16
CA TYR A 227 18.89 -15.58 -6.15
C TYR A 227 18.31 -16.03 -4.80
N GLY A 228 18.90 -17.03 -4.14
CA GLY A 228 18.45 -17.53 -2.83
C GLY A 228 18.77 -16.63 -1.64
N ALA A 229 19.56 -15.56 -1.85
CA ALA A 229 19.85 -14.54 -0.85
C ALA A 229 19.15 -13.22 -1.15
N LYS A 230 18.58 -13.04 -2.36
CA LYS A 230 17.81 -11.83 -2.69
C LYS A 230 16.67 -11.67 -1.70
N HIS A 231 16.48 -10.48 -1.16
CA HIS A 231 15.51 -10.22 -0.11
C HIS A 231 14.07 -10.58 -0.55
N SER A 232 13.69 -10.25 -1.79
CA SER A 232 12.41 -10.72 -2.36
C SER A 232 12.23 -12.25 -2.41
N THR A 233 13.32 -13.03 -2.49
CA THR A 233 13.25 -14.50 -2.49
C THR A 233 13.01 -15.02 -1.06
N ILE A 234 13.77 -14.51 -0.09
CA ILE A 234 13.56 -14.89 1.32
C ILE A 234 12.21 -14.36 1.86
N PHE A 235 11.68 -13.26 1.32
CA PHE A 235 10.31 -12.81 1.60
C PHE A 235 9.26 -13.79 1.05
N LYS A 236 9.46 -14.34 -0.16
CA LYS A 236 8.60 -15.42 -0.68
C LYS A 236 8.63 -16.67 0.20
N GLU A 237 9.81 -17.03 0.72
CA GLU A 237 9.95 -18.14 1.67
C GLU A 237 9.19 -17.85 2.97
N MET A 238 9.27 -16.62 3.50
CA MET A 238 8.48 -16.19 4.66
C MET A 238 6.97 -16.29 4.41
N LEU A 239 6.46 -15.78 3.28
CA LEU A 239 5.04 -15.92 2.91
C LEU A 239 4.61 -17.40 2.84
N ALA A 240 5.41 -18.23 2.14
CA ALA A 240 5.11 -19.64 1.98
C ALA A 240 5.10 -20.42 3.30
N SER A 241 5.97 -20.05 4.26
CA SER A 241 6.08 -20.72 5.56
C SER A 241 4.77 -20.67 6.39
N VAL A 242 3.97 -19.63 6.19
CA VAL A 242 2.66 -19.45 6.85
C VAL A 242 1.48 -19.70 5.92
N GLY A 243 1.73 -20.30 4.75
CA GLY A 243 0.68 -20.71 3.81
C GLY A 243 0.10 -19.58 2.94
N LEU A 244 0.77 -18.43 2.85
CA LEU A 244 0.36 -17.35 1.95
C LEU A 244 0.84 -17.61 0.52
N ARG A 245 0.08 -17.06 -0.44
CA ARG A 245 0.40 -17.07 -1.87
C ARG A 245 1.62 -16.19 -2.12
N THR A 246 2.49 -16.64 -3.02
CA THR A 246 3.76 -15.96 -3.32
C THR A 246 3.76 -15.26 -4.68
N ASP A 247 2.70 -15.43 -5.45
CA ASP A 247 2.51 -14.76 -6.73
C ASP A 247 2.30 -13.26 -6.53
N LEU A 248 3.00 -12.47 -7.33
CA LEU A 248 2.75 -11.06 -7.47
C LEU A 248 1.61 -10.87 -8.48
N HIS A 249 0.49 -10.17 -8.23
CA HIS A 249 -0.05 -9.71 -6.95
C HIS A 249 -1.29 -10.54 -6.58
N ALA A 250 -1.09 -11.74 -6.02
CA ALA A 250 -2.18 -12.63 -5.60
C ALA A 250 -3.23 -11.94 -4.72
N TYR A 251 -2.78 -10.99 -3.90
CA TYR A 251 -3.60 -10.26 -2.94
C TYR A 251 -3.95 -8.84 -3.39
N TRP A 252 -3.98 -8.55 -4.70
CA TRP A 252 -4.29 -7.22 -5.24
C TRP A 252 -5.56 -6.59 -4.64
N ASN A 253 -6.60 -7.40 -4.46
CA ASN A 253 -7.86 -6.98 -3.86
C ASN A 253 -7.76 -6.65 -2.36
N PHE A 254 -6.63 -6.87 -1.70
CA PHE A 254 -6.47 -6.68 -0.25
C PHE A 254 -5.36 -5.67 0.10
N TYR A 255 -4.79 -5.01 -0.91
CA TYR A 255 -3.92 -3.87 -0.66
C TYR A 255 -4.75 -2.66 -0.22
N LEU A 256 -4.36 -2.11 0.94
CA LEU A 256 -4.99 -0.94 1.52
C LEU A 256 -4.66 0.30 0.71
N THR A 257 -5.55 1.29 0.77
CA THR A 257 -5.35 2.60 0.14
C THR A 257 -4.02 3.21 0.58
N SER A 258 -3.74 3.18 1.88
CA SER A 258 -2.49 3.72 2.43
C SER A 258 -1.24 2.99 1.94
N SER A 259 -1.27 1.65 1.84
CA SER A 259 -0.14 0.84 1.36
C SER A 259 0.15 1.10 -0.12
N LEU A 260 -0.89 1.20 -0.95
CA LEU A 260 -0.74 1.58 -2.36
C LEU A 260 -0.15 2.99 -2.49
N VAL A 261 -0.68 3.98 -1.77
CA VAL A 261 -0.17 5.36 -1.82
C VAL A 261 1.28 5.43 -1.31
N GLY A 262 1.62 4.70 -0.25
CA GLY A 262 2.97 4.61 0.30
C GLY A 262 3.99 4.09 -0.71
N VAL A 263 3.75 2.93 -1.32
CA VAL A 263 4.65 2.37 -2.34
C VAL A 263 4.70 3.23 -3.60
N ASN A 264 3.56 3.80 -3.99
CA ASN A 264 3.50 4.71 -5.15
C ASN A 264 4.25 6.02 -4.92
N TYR A 265 4.41 6.49 -3.68
CA TYR A 265 5.20 7.68 -3.37
C TYR A 265 6.67 7.47 -3.74
N PHE A 266 7.27 6.33 -3.38
CA PHE A 266 8.64 6.00 -3.78
C PHE A 266 8.77 5.82 -5.30
N ASN A 267 7.79 5.18 -5.94
CA ASN A 267 7.79 5.08 -7.40
C ASN A 267 7.67 6.45 -8.07
N TRP A 268 6.81 7.35 -7.57
CA TRP A 268 6.67 8.71 -8.07
C TRP A 268 7.98 9.49 -8.02
N LEU A 269 8.65 9.48 -6.87
CA LEU A 269 9.91 10.21 -6.68
C LEU A 269 11.08 9.67 -7.51
N THR A 270 11.02 8.40 -7.91
CA THR A 270 12.08 7.75 -8.71
C THR A 270 11.78 7.74 -10.21
N GLU A 271 10.51 7.80 -10.59
CA GLU A 271 10.05 7.97 -11.97
C GLU A 271 10.33 9.40 -12.49
N ASP A 272 10.16 10.40 -11.64
CA ASP A 272 10.56 11.78 -11.91
C ASP A 272 11.82 12.13 -11.12
N HIS A 273 12.98 12.12 -11.78
CA HIS A 273 14.27 12.38 -11.12
C HIS A 273 14.40 13.78 -10.49
N ARG A 274 13.45 14.71 -10.70
CA ARG A 274 13.36 15.93 -9.87
C ARG A 274 13.11 15.60 -8.39
N GLY A 275 12.50 14.45 -8.11
CA GLY A 275 12.27 13.91 -6.77
C GLY A 275 13.47 13.20 -6.14
N MET A 276 14.64 13.13 -6.79
CA MET A 276 15.76 12.31 -6.28
C MET A 276 16.19 12.69 -4.86
N PHE A 277 16.23 14.00 -4.52
CA PHE A 277 16.63 14.44 -3.19
C PHE A 277 15.58 14.03 -2.14
N ARG A 278 14.30 14.23 -2.43
CA ARG A 278 13.21 13.73 -1.58
C ARG A 278 13.32 12.22 -1.37
N TYR A 279 13.58 11.46 -2.44
CA TYR A 279 13.71 10.00 -2.38
C TYR A 279 14.87 9.58 -1.47
N MET A 280 16.05 10.18 -1.64
CA MET A 280 17.24 9.82 -0.88
C MET A 280 17.05 10.07 0.62
N ALA A 281 16.38 11.16 0.98
CA ALA A 281 16.06 11.45 2.36
C ALA A 281 14.94 10.56 2.92
N ALA A 282 13.92 10.26 2.12
CA ALA A 282 12.86 9.32 2.47
C ALA A 282 13.41 7.92 2.78
N VAL A 283 14.25 7.38 1.88
CA VAL A 283 14.88 6.07 2.10
C VAL A 283 15.85 6.10 3.28
N THR A 284 16.63 7.18 3.46
CA THR A 284 17.51 7.31 4.63
C THR A 284 16.74 7.28 5.95
N TYR A 285 15.58 7.94 6.01
CA TYR A 285 14.73 7.90 7.19
C TYR A 285 14.21 6.49 7.47
N LEU A 286 13.75 5.78 6.44
CA LEU A 286 13.28 4.40 6.58
C LEU A 286 14.38 3.41 7.00
N GLU A 287 15.53 3.47 6.33
CA GLU A 287 16.71 2.62 6.58
C GLU A 287 17.22 2.77 8.02
N TRP A 288 17.05 3.96 8.61
CA TRP A 288 17.33 4.17 10.01
C TRP A 288 16.36 3.41 10.92
N LEU A 289 15.07 3.38 10.59
CA LEU A 289 14.02 2.76 11.40
C LEU A 289 13.86 1.25 11.17
N PHE A 290 14.27 0.74 10.01
CA PHE A 290 13.99 -0.63 9.58
C PHE A 290 14.60 -1.69 10.51
N ALA A 291 15.81 -1.48 11.04
CA ALA A 291 16.47 -2.47 11.88
C ALA A 291 15.58 -2.90 13.07
N GLN A 292 15.08 -1.94 13.86
CA GLN A 292 14.18 -2.26 14.97
C GLN A 292 12.78 -2.64 14.46
N GLY A 293 12.26 -1.98 13.41
CA GLY A 293 10.93 -2.28 12.86
C GLY A 293 10.78 -3.72 12.37
N PHE A 294 11.81 -4.27 11.71
CA PHE A 294 11.82 -5.66 11.27
C PHE A 294 12.12 -6.63 12.41
N ALA A 295 12.91 -6.25 13.41
CA ALA A 295 13.03 -7.05 14.63
C ALA A 295 11.67 -7.22 15.34
N ASP A 296 10.91 -6.12 15.47
CA ASP A 296 9.56 -6.12 16.04
C ASP A 296 8.57 -6.93 15.19
N THR A 297 8.67 -6.82 13.85
CA THR A 297 7.88 -7.62 12.91
C THR A 297 8.17 -9.11 13.08
N GLY A 298 9.44 -9.50 13.12
CA GLY A 298 9.84 -10.89 13.37
C GLY A 298 9.38 -11.40 14.74
N ALA A 299 9.45 -10.58 15.78
CA ALA A 299 8.93 -10.91 17.11
C ALA A 299 7.40 -11.11 17.09
N MET A 300 6.65 -10.24 16.43
CA MET A 300 5.21 -10.38 16.22
C MET A 300 4.87 -11.67 15.48
N LEU A 301 5.54 -11.95 14.36
CA LEU A 301 5.29 -13.16 13.57
C LEU A 301 5.58 -14.43 14.37
N ARG A 302 6.66 -14.46 15.15
CA ARG A 302 6.98 -15.58 16.05
C ARG A 302 5.95 -15.74 17.17
N ALA A 303 5.42 -14.65 17.70
CA ALA A 303 4.35 -14.70 18.70
C ALA A 303 3.04 -15.26 18.14
N VAL A 304 2.70 -14.92 16.89
CA VAL A 304 1.46 -15.36 16.22
C VAL A 304 1.57 -16.79 15.67
N TYR A 305 2.64 -17.09 14.92
CA TYR A 305 2.76 -18.34 14.18
C TYR A 305 3.62 -19.41 14.88
N GLY A 306 4.39 -19.04 15.90
CA GLY A 306 5.36 -19.92 16.55
C GLY A 306 6.45 -20.38 15.59
N ASP A 307 6.88 -21.64 15.70
CA ASP A 307 7.95 -22.23 14.88
C ASP A 307 7.56 -22.46 13.40
N ARG A 308 6.33 -22.12 13.00
CA ARG A 308 5.88 -22.27 11.61
C ARG A 308 6.45 -21.19 10.68
N VAL A 309 6.75 -20.01 11.20
CA VAL A 309 7.19 -18.88 10.37
C VAL A 309 8.69 -18.94 10.11
N ASP A 310 9.07 -18.77 8.85
CA ASP A 310 10.44 -18.42 8.46
C ASP A 310 10.60 -16.90 8.51
N ALA A 311 11.18 -16.40 9.60
CA ALA A 311 11.38 -14.98 9.83
C ALA A 311 12.71 -14.44 9.27
N LYS A 312 13.40 -15.20 8.40
CA LYS A 312 14.73 -14.84 7.88
C LYS A 312 14.76 -13.47 7.21
N TYR A 313 13.70 -13.09 6.47
CA TYR A 313 13.60 -11.76 5.87
C TYR A 313 13.68 -10.64 6.93
N CYS A 314 12.96 -10.80 8.04
CA CYS A 314 12.99 -9.85 9.15
C CYS A 314 14.33 -9.86 9.88
N ASP A 315 14.90 -11.04 10.11
CA ASP A 315 16.17 -11.20 10.83
C ASP A 315 17.36 -10.62 10.00
N GLU A 316 17.31 -10.71 8.67
CA GLU A 316 18.30 -10.10 7.77
C GLU A 316 18.25 -8.57 7.85
N HIS A 317 17.07 -7.95 7.69
CA HIS A 317 16.88 -6.50 7.81
C HIS A 317 17.26 -5.98 9.20
N ALA A 318 16.87 -6.69 10.26
CA ALA A 318 17.26 -6.36 11.62
C ALA A 318 18.79 -6.30 11.82
N HIS A 319 19.56 -7.04 11.02
CA HIS A 319 21.02 -7.06 11.08
C HIS A 319 21.68 -6.05 10.11
N ILE A 320 21.24 -6.03 8.84
CA ILE A 320 21.91 -5.27 7.80
C ILE A 320 21.57 -3.77 7.85
N ASP A 321 20.35 -3.40 8.26
CA ASP A 321 19.87 -2.00 8.20
C ASP A 321 20.49 -1.10 9.27
N ILE A 322 21.11 -1.68 10.31
CA ILE A 322 21.99 -0.92 11.20
C ILE A 322 23.11 -0.27 10.38
N HIS A 323 23.63 -0.99 9.38
CA HIS A 323 24.68 -0.51 8.49
C HIS A 323 24.13 0.38 7.39
N HIS A 324 23.00 0.02 6.76
CA HIS A 324 22.39 0.83 5.71
C HIS A 324 21.88 2.17 6.24
N GLY A 325 21.25 2.22 7.42
CA GLY A 325 20.85 3.46 8.07
C GLY A 325 22.02 4.43 8.25
N ARG A 326 23.20 3.94 8.67
CA ARG A 326 24.42 4.76 8.71
C ARG A 326 24.90 5.18 7.31
N MET A 327 24.92 4.25 6.35
CA MET A 327 25.44 4.51 5.00
C MET A 327 24.59 5.56 4.28
N THR A 328 23.27 5.42 4.34
CA THR A 328 22.31 6.34 3.72
C THR A 328 22.40 7.71 4.39
N TYR A 329 22.46 7.76 5.72
CA TYR A 329 22.63 9.00 6.47
C TYR A 329 23.91 9.76 6.10
N GLU A 330 25.08 9.12 6.23
CA GLU A 330 26.36 9.79 5.99
C GLU A 330 26.62 10.09 4.51
N ASN A 331 26.34 9.11 3.65
CA ASN A 331 26.82 9.12 2.27
C ASN A 331 25.75 9.55 1.27
N LEU A 332 24.46 9.49 1.61
CA LEU A 332 23.38 9.97 0.73
C LEU A 332 22.80 11.27 1.28
N LEU A 333 22.19 11.28 2.46
CA LEU A 333 21.55 12.48 3.02
C LEU A 333 22.56 13.61 3.22
N LEU A 334 23.58 13.38 4.06
CA LEU A 334 24.62 14.38 4.32
C LEU A 334 25.59 14.51 3.13
N GLY A 335 25.82 13.43 2.38
CA GLY A 335 26.62 13.44 1.15
C GLY A 335 26.08 14.45 0.12
N LEU A 336 24.81 14.30 -0.26
CA LEU A 336 24.15 15.18 -1.22
C LEU A 336 24.08 16.62 -0.71
N ALA A 337 23.77 16.83 0.58
CA ALA A 337 23.76 18.17 1.17
C ALA A 337 25.15 18.84 1.14
N ARG A 338 26.23 18.09 1.38
CA ARG A 338 27.61 18.60 1.25
C ARG A 338 27.96 18.95 -0.19
N THR A 339 27.63 18.07 -1.13
CA THR A 339 27.99 18.21 -2.54
C THR A 339 27.21 19.33 -3.23
N HIS A 340 25.91 19.47 -2.94
CA HIS A 340 25.01 20.40 -3.63
C HIS A 340 24.65 21.64 -2.81
N GLY A 341 25.05 21.68 -1.54
CA GLY A 341 24.86 22.82 -0.63
C GLY A 341 23.41 23.04 -0.22
N GLU A 342 23.14 24.23 0.32
CA GLU A 342 21.86 24.62 0.94
C GLU A 342 20.65 24.51 -0.01
N LEU A 343 20.88 24.47 -1.33
CA LEU A 343 19.83 24.44 -2.34
C LEU A 343 18.98 23.17 -2.30
N VAL A 344 19.56 22.04 -1.89
CA VAL A 344 18.86 20.73 -1.89
C VAL A 344 18.28 20.38 -0.53
N ILE A 345 18.70 21.05 0.54
CA ILE A 345 18.30 20.76 1.91
C ILE A 345 16.78 20.84 2.12
N PRO A 346 16.04 21.82 1.57
CA PRO A 346 14.58 21.84 1.70
C PRO A 346 13.90 20.59 1.12
N GLU A 347 14.43 20.04 0.01
CA GLU A 347 13.91 18.83 -0.61
C GLU A 347 14.28 17.58 0.18
N LEU A 348 15.46 17.53 0.79
CA LEU A 348 15.85 16.45 1.70
C LEU A 348 14.93 16.43 2.94
N VAL A 349 14.68 17.59 3.55
CA VAL A 349 13.76 17.70 4.69
C VAL A 349 12.35 17.33 4.29
N ARG A 350 11.90 17.76 3.10
CA ARG A 350 10.59 17.39 2.59
C ARG A 350 10.43 15.88 2.43
N GLY A 351 11.47 15.18 1.97
CA GLY A 351 11.46 13.72 1.87
C GLY A 351 11.22 13.02 3.22
N ILE A 352 11.85 13.51 4.29
CA ILE A 352 11.65 12.99 5.66
C ILE A 352 10.21 13.25 6.12
N GLU A 353 9.74 14.49 5.93
CA GLU A 353 8.42 14.95 6.36
C GLU A 353 7.26 14.21 5.69
N ASP A 354 7.32 14.06 4.36
CA ASP A 354 6.31 13.31 3.60
C ASP A 354 6.29 11.84 4.04
N THR A 355 7.47 11.24 4.29
CA THR A 355 7.59 9.85 4.75
C THR A 355 6.97 9.66 6.12
N LYS A 356 7.26 10.55 7.08
CA LYS A 356 6.65 10.53 8.42
C LYS A 356 5.13 10.61 8.35
N LEU A 357 4.59 11.51 7.53
CA LEU A 357 3.15 11.65 7.35
C LEU A 357 2.53 10.35 6.80
N LEU A 358 3.12 9.80 5.73
CA LEU A 358 2.61 8.59 5.10
C LEU A 358 2.68 7.37 6.02
N LEU A 359 3.76 7.21 6.80
CA LEU A 359 3.87 6.17 7.82
C LEU A 359 2.77 6.30 8.88
N ARG A 360 2.55 7.52 9.41
CA ARG A 360 1.50 7.78 10.40
C ARG A 360 0.11 7.44 9.85
N LEU A 361 -0.19 7.85 8.62
CA LEU A 361 -1.47 7.58 7.98
C LEU A 361 -1.64 6.09 7.67
N GLY A 362 -0.59 5.40 7.23
CA GLY A 362 -0.58 3.96 7.00
C GLY A 362 -0.81 3.15 8.28
N ASP A 363 -0.14 3.50 9.36
CA ASP A 363 -0.34 2.86 10.67
C ASP A 363 -1.76 3.08 11.21
N ALA A 364 -2.35 4.25 10.97
CA ALA A 364 -3.73 4.51 11.36
C ALA A 364 -4.72 3.69 10.52
N ASP A 365 -4.52 3.64 9.20
CA ASP A 365 -5.37 2.88 8.28
C ASP A 365 -5.32 1.38 8.55
N PHE A 366 -4.12 0.81 8.69
CA PHE A 366 -3.95 -0.61 8.98
C PHE A 366 -4.59 -1.01 10.31
N ARG A 367 -4.33 -0.26 11.38
CA ARG A 367 -4.93 -0.54 12.70
C ARG A 367 -6.45 -0.41 12.69
N ALA A 368 -7.00 0.58 11.98
CA ALA A 368 -8.44 0.70 11.80
C ALA A 368 -9.02 -0.47 10.99
N GLN A 369 -8.26 -1.05 10.06
CA GLN A 369 -8.72 -2.15 9.21
C GLN A 369 -8.83 -3.42 10.04
N ILE A 370 -7.76 -3.76 10.76
CA ILE A 370 -7.77 -4.96 11.61
C ILE A 370 -8.81 -4.82 12.72
N ALA A 371 -8.97 -3.64 13.33
CA ALA A 371 -9.96 -3.45 14.40
C ALA A 371 -11.40 -3.64 13.91
N TRP A 372 -11.72 -3.14 12.72
CA TRP A 372 -13.03 -3.33 12.10
C TRP A 372 -13.25 -4.79 11.69
N ALA A 373 -12.29 -5.39 10.98
CA ALA A 373 -12.40 -6.75 10.47
C ALA A 373 -12.41 -7.82 11.59
N ASP A 374 -11.78 -7.52 12.74
CA ASP A 374 -11.76 -8.39 13.94
C ASP A 374 -13.11 -8.42 14.68
N THR A 375 -14.03 -7.51 14.33
CA THR A 375 -15.28 -7.27 15.06
C THR A 375 -16.51 -7.18 14.13
N LEU A 376 -16.51 -7.90 13.01
CA LEU A 376 -17.60 -7.88 12.02
C LEU A 376 -18.96 -8.30 12.59
N ASP A 377 -18.99 -9.26 13.52
CA ASP A 377 -20.21 -9.64 14.25
C ASP A 377 -20.79 -8.47 15.04
N ASP A 378 -19.93 -7.70 15.70
CA ASP A 378 -20.32 -6.54 16.50
C ASP A 378 -20.88 -5.44 15.58
N HIS A 379 -20.25 -5.23 14.42
CA HIS A 379 -20.70 -4.30 13.38
C HIS A 379 -21.98 -4.73 12.67
N THR A 380 -22.23 -6.03 12.56
CA THR A 380 -23.51 -6.56 12.04
C THR A 380 -24.65 -6.29 13.02
N ARG A 381 -24.41 -6.46 14.33
CA ARG A 381 -25.41 -6.08 15.35
C ARG A 381 -25.64 -4.57 15.40
N ALA A 382 -24.58 -3.77 15.28
CA ALA A 382 -24.69 -2.31 15.21
C ALA A 382 -25.49 -1.87 13.97
N GLY A 383 -25.21 -2.45 12.79
CA GLY A 383 -25.92 -2.14 11.56
C GLY A 383 -27.42 -2.43 11.65
N ALA A 384 -27.81 -3.57 12.24
CA ALA A 384 -29.21 -3.90 12.48
C ALA A 384 -29.93 -2.85 13.35
N SER A 385 -29.24 -2.28 14.34
CA SER A 385 -29.80 -1.23 15.21
C SER A 385 -29.98 0.12 14.49
N LEU A 386 -29.21 0.37 13.43
CA LEU A 386 -29.23 1.60 12.65
C LEU A 386 -30.07 1.51 11.37
N ALA A 387 -30.60 0.34 11.03
CA ALA A 387 -31.28 0.09 9.76
C ALA A 387 -32.45 1.06 9.47
N SER A 388 -33.16 1.53 10.50
CA SER A 388 -34.24 2.52 10.36
C SER A 388 -33.79 3.98 10.29
N ALA A 389 -32.49 4.25 10.50
CA ALA A 389 -31.87 5.58 10.52
C ALA A 389 -30.92 5.80 9.33
N GLY A 390 -30.97 4.95 8.30
CA GLY A 390 -30.25 5.18 7.05
C GLY A 390 -30.89 6.30 6.22
N LEU A 391 -30.08 7.02 5.45
CA LEU A 391 -30.59 8.01 4.50
C LEU A 391 -31.43 7.33 3.39
N ASP A 392 -32.29 8.13 2.75
CA ASP A 392 -33.10 7.71 1.59
C ASP A 392 -32.27 7.77 0.28
N ASP A 393 -31.13 7.07 0.27
CA ASP A 393 -30.16 7.02 -0.82
C ASP A 393 -29.81 5.57 -1.21
N ALA A 394 -30.79 4.68 -1.07
CA ALA A 394 -30.58 3.24 -1.20
C ALA A 394 -30.15 2.82 -2.62
N GLU A 395 -29.04 2.09 -2.69
CA GLU A 395 -28.53 1.46 -3.90
C GLU A 395 -28.63 -0.06 -3.77
N SER A 396 -29.41 -0.70 -4.64
CA SER A 396 -29.58 -2.15 -4.64
C SER A 396 -28.78 -2.81 -5.74
N GLY A 397 -28.11 -3.91 -5.40
CA GLY A 397 -27.34 -4.75 -6.31
C GLY A 397 -27.77 -6.21 -6.22
N THR A 398 -27.60 -6.94 -7.32
CA THR A 398 -27.70 -8.40 -7.35
C THR A 398 -26.31 -8.97 -7.56
N LEU A 399 -25.93 -9.94 -6.74
CA LEU A 399 -24.64 -10.63 -6.78
C LEU A 399 -24.84 -12.07 -7.20
N ARG A 400 -23.93 -12.59 -8.00
CA ARG A 400 -23.78 -14.00 -8.40
C ARG A 400 -22.36 -14.47 -8.16
N PRO A 401 -22.13 -15.80 -7.97
CA PRO A 401 -20.79 -16.32 -7.72
C PRO A 401 -19.75 -15.99 -8.81
N ASP A 402 -20.21 -15.85 -10.06
CA ASP A 402 -19.35 -15.56 -11.23
C ASP A 402 -19.30 -14.06 -11.58
N ASP A 403 -19.93 -13.19 -10.79
CA ASP A 403 -19.83 -11.75 -11.01
C ASP A 403 -18.39 -11.25 -10.73
N PRO A 404 -17.92 -10.21 -11.43
CA PRO A 404 -16.62 -9.61 -11.17
C PRO A 404 -16.45 -9.18 -9.71
N PHE A 405 -15.33 -9.58 -9.11
CA PHE A 405 -14.97 -9.26 -7.74
C PHE A 405 -13.88 -8.18 -7.71
N SER A 406 -14.11 -7.17 -6.88
CA SER A 406 -13.11 -6.18 -6.49
C SER A 406 -13.52 -5.68 -5.11
N THR A 407 -12.54 -5.49 -4.23
CA THR A 407 -12.79 -4.72 -3.02
C THR A 407 -12.85 -3.23 -3.34
N GLY A 408 -13.51 -2.48 -2.47
CA GLY A 408 -13.58 -1.03 -2.51
C GLY A 408 -13.67 -0.44 -1.10
N VAL A 409 -13.72 0.89 -1.05
CA VAL A 409 -14.01 1.67 0.16
C VAL A 409 -15.15 2.64 -0.14
N HIS A 410 -15.79 3.14 0.91
CA HIS A 410 -16.78 4.22 0.81
C HIS A 410 -16.28 5.48 1.52
N ASP A 411 -16.68 6.64 1.00
CA ASP A 411 -16.28 7.95 1.54
C ASP A 411 -17.11 8.32 2.79
N THR A 412 -18.21 7.61 3.03
CA THR A 412 -19.10 7.71 4.18
C THR A 412 -19.34 6.35 4.82
N ASP A 413 -19.84 6.34 6.05
CA ASP A 413 -20.26 5.11 6.72
C ASP A 413 -21.48 4.53 6.00
N ARG A 414 -21.49 3.22 5.76
CA ARG A 414 -22.53 2.52 4.99
C ARG A 414 -23.19 1.43 5.80
N LEU A 415 -24.49 1.26 5.57
CA LEU A 415 -25.28 0.12 6.02
C LEU A 415 -25.52 -0.78 4.81
N ILE A 416 -25.04 -2.03 4.88
CA ILE A 416 -25.20 -3.03 3.82
C ILE A 416 -26.18 -4.11 4.30
N GLU A 417 -27.41 -4.07 3.79
CA GLU A 417 -28.46 -5.02 4.11
C GLU A 417 -28.51 -6.15 3.07
N VAL A 418 -28.53 -7.41 3.50
CA VAL A 418 -28.82 -8.55 2.63
C VAL A 418 -30.33 -8.74 2.54
N THR A 419 -30.91 -8.39 1.40
CA THR A 419 -32.38 -8.47 1.19
C THR A 419 -32.84 -9.83 0.67
N ALA A 420 -31.94 -10.61 0.06
CA ALA A 420 -32.18 -11.99 -0.36
C ALA A 420 -30.86 -12.78 -0.49
N GLY A 421 -30.91 -14.10 -0.25
CA GLY A 421 -29.75 -14.99 -0.40
C GLY A 421 -28.75 -14.88 0.76
N GLU A 422 -27.51 -15.26 0.46
CA GLU A 422 -26.36 -15.22 1.37
C GLU A 422 -25.17 -14.55 0.68
N VAL A 423 -24.42 -13.75 1.44
CA VAL A 423 -23.27 -12.96 0.96
C VAL A 423 -22.05 -13.24 1.83
N ASP A 424 -20.93 -13.49 1.18
CA ASP A 424 -19.60 -13.50 1.80
C ASP A 424 -19.02 -12.08 1.78
N VAL A 425 -18.62 -11.60 2.95
CA VAL A 425 -17.94 -10.31 3.16
C VAL A 425 -16.46 -10.56 3.36
N TYR A 426 -15.68 -10.10 2.39
CA TYR A 426 -14.22 -10.17 2.41
C TYR A 426 -13.64 -8.90 3.02
N ALA A 427 -13.49 -8.91 4.35
CA ALA A 427 -12.73 -7.91 5.12
C ALA A 427 -11.26 -8.33 5.34
N TRP A 428 -11.01 -9.63 5.22
CA TRP A 428 -9.71 -10.29 5.30
C TRP A 428 -9.40 -10.98 3.97
N ALA A 429 -8.11 -11.19 3.71
CA ALA A 429 -7.63 -12.04 2.63
C ALA A 429 -7.71 -13.52 3.02
N THR A 430 -8.92 -14.07 3.15
CA THR A 430 -9.18 -15.41 3.72
C THR A 430 -10.09 -16.26 2.82
N GLU A 431 -9.98 -17.59 2.98
CA GLU A 431 -10.90 -18.56 2.39
C GLU A 431 -12.18 -18.74 3.22
N ASN A 432 -12.24 -18.19 4.44
CA ASN A 432 -13.39 -18.26 5.34
C ASN A 432 -13.94 -16.84 5.62
N PRO A 433 -14.55 -16.17 4.62
CA PRO A 433 -15.08 -14.82 4.79
C PRO A 433 -16.27 -14.77 5.75
N HIS A 434 -16.60 -13.56 6.22
CA HIS A 434 -17.73 -13.34 7.11
C HIS A 434 -19.05 -13.52 6.36
N ARG A 435 -19.93 -14.41 6.82
CA ARG A 435 -21.18 -14.77 6.15
C ARG A 435 -22.34 -13.95 6.67
N LEU A 436 -23.06 -13.29 5.77
CA LEU A 436 -24.33 -12.62 6.05
C LEU A 436 -25.49 -13.32 5.34
N GLY A 437 -26.61 -13.47 6.03
CA GLY A 437 -27.86 -14.00 5.49
C GLY A 437 -28.94 -12.93 5.33
N LYS A 438 -30.06 -13.31 4.72
CA LYS A 438 -31.21 -12.41 4.55
C LYS A 438 -31.64 -11.77 5.86
N GLY A 439 -31.68 -10.44 5.87
CA GLY A 439 -32.09 -9.60 7.01
C GLY A 439 -30.90 -9.06 7.82
N ASP A 440 -29.70 -9.59 7.62
CA ASP A 440 -28.50 -9.05 8.26
C ASP A 440 -28.13 -7.70 7.65
N VAL A 441 -27.64 -6.79 8.50
CA VAL A 441 -27.22 -5.44 8.13
C VAL A 441 -25.83 -5.19 8.69
N LEU A 442 -24.83 -5.06 7.83
CA LEU A 442 -23.46 -4.74 8.23
C LEU A 442 -23.23 -3.23 8.22
N LEU A 443 -22.72 -2.69 9.32
CA LEU A 443 -22.12 -1.35 9.35
C LEU A 443 -20.68 -1.41 8.82
N VAL A 444 -20.41 -0.68 7.73
CA VAL A 444 -19.08 -0.49 7.17
C VAL A 444 -18.65 0.95 7.39
N PRO A 445 -17.71 1.22 8.30
CA PRO A 445 -17.17 2.56 8.48
C PRO A 445 -16.47 3.06 7.22
N ARG A 446 -16.48 4.38 7.02
CA ARG A 446 -15.79 5.04 5.90
C ARG A 446 -14.34 4.61 5.80
N GLY A 447 -13.85 4.46 4.57
CA GLY A 447 -12.47 4.08 4.29
C GLY A 447 -12.09 2.63 4.66
N ARG A 448 -13.02 1.76 5.08
CA ARG A 448 -12.72 0.33 5.33
C ARG A 448 -12.81 -0.48 4.04
N LEU A 449 -11.72 -1.18 3.73
CA LEU A 449 -11.62 -1.99 2.52
C LEU A 449 -12.44 -3.27 2.69
N HIS A 450 -13.35 -3.52 1.76
CA HIS A 450 -14.15 -4.75 1.78
C HIS A 450 -14.63 -5.12 0.37
N GLY A 451 -14.98 -6.39 0.18
CA GLY A 451 -15.60 -6.90 -1.03
C GLY A 451 -16.77 -7.82 -0.68
N LEU A 452 -17.73 -7.92 -1.60
CA LEU A 452 -18.92 -8.76 -1.43
C LEU A 452 -18.95 -9.82 -2.54
N LYS A 453 -19.27 -11.06 -2.18
CA LYS A 453 -19.49 -12.14 -3.14
C LYS A 453 -20.74 -12.93 -2.77
N ALA A 454 -21.51 -13.37 -3.76
CA ALA A 454 -22.67 -14.22 -3.47
C ALA A 454 -22.19 -15.61 -3.00
N ALA A 455 -22.68 -16.03 -1.85
CA ALA A 455 -22.48 -17.38 -1.34
C ALA A 455 -23.62 -18.33 -1.74
N SER A 456 -24.78 -17.76 -2.11
CA SER A 456 -25.89 -18.45 -2.76
C SER A 456 -25.87 -18.26 -4.29
N PRO A 457 -26.64 -19.03 -5.08
CA PRO A 457 -26.69 -18.88 -6.55
C PRO A 457 -27.06 -17.45 -7.02
N GLU A 458 -27.82 -16.74 -6.20
CA GLU A 458 -28.09 -15.30 -6.33
C GLU A 458 -28.23 -14.73 -4.92
N ALA A 459 -27.71 -13.53 -4.69
CA ALA A 459 -27.94 -12.73 -3.49
C ALA A 459 -28.29 -11.29 -3.87
N ARG A 460 -29.01 -10.57 -3.01
CA ARG A 460 -29.36 -9.16 -3.22
C ARG A 460 -28.96 -8.35 -2.01
N VAL A 461 -28.26 -7.26 -2.26
CA VAL A 461 -27.81 -6.32 -1.23
C VAL A 461 -28.40 -4.94 -1.49
N THR A 462 -28.65 -4.20 -0.42
CA THR A 462 -29.00 -2.79 -0.48
C THR A 462 -28.03 -2.02 0.42
N ALA A 463 -27.31 -1.06 -0.17
CA ALA A 463 -26.40 -0.18 0.55
C ALA A 463 -27.06 1.19 0.76
N ARG A 464 -26.93 1.77 1.96
CA ARG A 464 -27.42 3.11 2.32
C ARG A 464 -26.37 3.87 3.12
N THR A 465 -26.40 5.19 3.09
CA THR A 465 -25.53 5.99 3.97
C THR A 465 -26.09 5.94 5.40
N ALA A 466 -25.21 5.66 6.37
CA ALA A 466 -25.58 5.76 7.78
C ALA A 466 -25.69 7.23 8.19
N GLU A 467 -26.76 7.64 8.85
CA GLU A 467 -26.81 8.96 9.48
C GLU A 467 -25.75 9.04 10.58
N ARG A 468 -24.84 10.01 10.48
CA ARG A 468 -23.96 10.35 11.59
C ARG A 468 -24.81 10.94 12.71
N THR A 469 -25.11 10.16 13.75
CA THR A 469 -25.54 10.74 15.01
C THR A 469 -24.37 11.56 15.54
N SER A 470 -24.61 12.85 15.83
CA SER A 470 -23.63 13.87 16.23
C SER A 470 -22.97 13.63 17.61
N HIS A 471 -22.78 12.39 18.01
CA HIS A 471 -22.10 11.97 19.23
C HIS A 471 -21.08 10.92 18.84
N ASP A 472 -19.89 11.39 18.42
CA ASP A 472 -18.58 10.76 18.55
C ASP A 472 -17.62 11.62 17.73
N GLY A 473 -17.05 12.61 18.40
CA GLY A 473 -16.04 13.54 17.88
C GLY A 473 -14.73 13.37 18.61
#